data_AF-A0A7S1MQV9-F1
#
_entry.id   AF-A0A7S1MQV9-F1
#
_cell.length_a   1.000
_cell.length_b   1.000
_cell.length_c   1.000
_cell.angle_alpha   90.00
_cell.angle_beta   90.00
_cell.angle_gamma   90.00
#
_symmetry.space_group_name_H-M   'P 1'
#
loop_
_entity.id
_entity.type
_entity.pdbx_description
1 polymer ?
#
loop_
_entity_poly.entity_id
_entity_poly.type
_entity_poly.pdbx_seq_one_letter_code
_entity_poly.pdbx_strand_id
1 'polypeptide(L)'
;AMVVTHLPPLLWVHVRRFDARLAKIHQYMTVPKSFAMGPAGVAPTIAQLAGRAEASGIPFDGSVEYRLQAIVVHHGAGLGNGHYTALCRTPPRESKSEVLAEVDVASYAADAHGLPTRYMHFDDDAVYPLREKDALQRVAGAHWLSPASSAYIMLYVRSDVA
;
A
#
# COMPACT_ATOMS: atom_id res chain seq x y z
N ALA A 1 18.03 7.80 -17.68
CA ALA A 1 17.29 6.99 -16.70
C ALA A 1 17.59 7.53 -15.30
N MET A 2 16.59 7.66 -14.44
CA MET A 2 16.83 8.04 -13.04
C MET A 2 17.46 6.83 -12.34
N VAL A 3 18.61 7.03 -11.70
CA VAL A 3 19.32 5.99 -10.95
C VAL A 3 19.03 6.21 -9.47
N VAL A 4 18.34 5.27 -8.84
CA VAL A 4 17.98 5.35 -7.41
C VAL A 4 19.17 4.89 -6.57
N THR A 5 20.02 5.82 -6.15
CA THR A 5 21.27 5.48 -5.45
C THR A 5 21.07 4.93 -4.04
N HIS A 6 19.95 5.24 -3.39
CA HIS A 6 19.64 4.83 -2.01
C HIS A 6 18.16 4.47 -1.90
N LEU A 7 17.85 3.35 -1.25
CA LEU A 7 16.46 2.92 -1.03
C LEU A 7 15.96 3.33 0.36
N PRO A 8 14.96 4.23 0.47
CA PRO A 8 14.47 4.69 1.76
C PRO A 8 13.61 3.63 2.46
N PRO A 9 13.55 3.58 3.80
CA PRO A 9 12.67 2.66 4.52
C PRO A 9 11.18 2.88 4.20
N LEU A 10 10.82 4.11 3.86
CA LEU A 10 9.48 4.52 3.44
C LEU A 10 9.54 5.08 2.02
N LEU A 11 8.70 4.56 1.14
CA LEU A 11 8.62 4.98 -0.26
C LEU A 11 7.23 5.52 -0.56
N TRP A 12 7.16 6.80 -0.86
CA TRP A 12 5.95 7.49 -1.29
C TRP A 12 5.86 7.49 -2.81
N VAL A 13 4.78 6.93 -3.35
CA VAL A 13 4.49 6.94 -4.78
C VAL A 13 3.32 7.87 -5.03
N HIS A 14 3.60 9.01 -5.67
CA HIS A 14 2.57 9.93 -6.14
C HIS A 14 2.09 9.51 -7.52
N VAL A 15 0.81 9.20 -7.64
CA VAL A 15 0.19 8.88 -8.92
C VAL A 15 -0.23 10.19 -9.57
N ARG A 16 0.36 10.51 -10.73
CA ARG A 16 -0.02 11.68 -11.51
C ARG A 16 -1.42 11.50 -12.10
N ARG A 17 -2.42 11.87 -11.30
CA ARG A 17 -3.85 11.74 -11.63
C ARG A 17 -4.47 13.01 -12.20
N PHE A 18 -3.74 14.11 -12.28
CA PHE A 18 -4.26 15.36 -12.82
C PHE A 18 -3.41 15.84 -13.98
N ASP A 19 -4.08 16.29 -15.04
CA ASP A 19 -3.44 16.89 -16.19
C ASP A 19 -3.14 18.39 -15.97
N ALA A 20 -2.59 19.06 -16.99
CA ALA A 20 -2.29 20.48 -16.91
C ALA A 20 -3.53 21.39 -16.77
N ARG A 21 -4.73 20.86 -17.03
CA ARG A 21 -6.01 21.56 -16.86
C ARG A 21 -6.66 21.24 -15.51
N LEU A 22 -5.95 20.54 -14.63
CA LEU A 22 -6.41 20.08 -13.33
C LEU A 22 -7.58 19.06 -13.44
N ALA A 23 -7.84 18.51 -14.62
CA ALA A 23 -8.83 17.47 -14.82
C ALA A 23 -8.25 16.12 -14.41
N LYS A 24 -9.09 15.27 -13.80
CA LYS A 24 -8.67 13.96 -13.33
C LYS A 24 -8.53 12.97 -14.49
N ILE A 25 -7.44 12.22 -14.48
CA ILE A 25 -7.14 11.11 -15.37
C ILE A 25 -7.75 9.84 -14.74
N HIS A 26 -8.89 9.41 -15.28
CA HIS A 26 -9.67 8.26 -14.82
C HIS A 26 -9.16 6.90 -15.32
N GLN A 27 -7.92 6.84 -15.82
CA GLN A 27 -7.38 5.60 -16.35
C GLN A 27 -7.28 4.52 -15.26
N TYR A 28 -7.74 3.32 -15.57
CA TYR A 28 -7.57 2.17 -14.68
C TYR A 28 -6.09 1.92 -14.40
N MET A 29 -5.75 1.63 -13.14
CA MET A 29 -4.42 1.18 -12.77
C MET A 29 -4.50 0.02 -11.78
N THR A 30 -3.59 -0.93 -11.92
CA THR A 30 -3.34 -1.92 -10.88
C THR A 30 -2.47 -1.30 -9.80
N VAL A 31 -2.85 -1.48 -8.54
CA VAL A 31 -2.03 -1.11 -7.38
C VAL A 31 -1.28 -2.36 -6.91
N PRO A 32 0.06 -2.44 -7.07
CA PRO A 32 0.81 -3.60 -6.62
C PRO A 32 0.83 -3.65 -5.09
N LYS A 33 0.51 -4.81 -4.51
CA LYS A 33 0.54 -5.02 -3.06
C LYS A 33 1.97 -5.02 -2.52
N SER A 34 2.90 -5.50 -3.34
CA SER A 34 4.32 -5.45 -3.10
C SER A 34 5.07 -5.40 -4.43
N PHE A 35 6.32 -4.95 -4.38
CA PHE A 35 7.25 -5.04 -5.49
C PHE A 35 8.68 -5.12 -4.96
N ALA A 36 9.55 -5.77 -5.74
CA ALA A 36 10.97 -5.86 -5.45
C ALA A 36 11.74 -4.82 -6.27
N MET A 37 12.60 -4.07 -5.59
CA MET A 37 13.59 -3.20 -6.24
C MET A 37 14.87 -3.99 -6.43
N GLY A 38 15.22 -4.27 -7.69
CA GLY A 38 16.41 -5.04 -8.04
C GLY A 38 17.71 -4.22 -8.05
N PRO A 39 18.84 -4.85 -8.41
CA PRO A 39 20.19 -4.28 -8.26
C PRO A 39 20.53 -3.14 -9.22
N ALA A 40 19.71 -2.89 -10.24
CA ALA A 40 19.93 -1.82 -11.21
C ALA A 40 19.70 -0.44 -10.57
N GLY A 41 20.75 0.10 -9.97
CA GLY A 41 20.84 1.48 -9.51
C GLY A 41 21.10 1.67 -8.01
N VAL A 42 21.00 0.62 -7.18
CA VAL A 42 20.95 0.73 -5.71
C VAL A 42 22.15 0.07 -4.98
N ALA A 43 23.34 0.18 -5.55
CA ALA A 43 24.54 -0.50 -5.05
C ALA A 43 24.82 -0.35 -3.54
N PRO A 44 24.73 0.84 -2.90
CA PRO A 44 25.13 0.98 -1.50
C PRO A 44 24.11 0.38 -0.51
N THR A 45 22.79 0.52 -0.75
CA THR A 45 21.78 -0.08 0.15
C THR A 45 21.78 -1.61 0.04
N ILE A 46 21.95 -2.13 -1.18
CA ILE A 46 22.02 -3.58 -1.43
C ILE A 46 23.26 -4.18 -0.80
N ALA A 47 24.42 -3.52 -0.88
CA ALA A 47 25.64 -3.98 -0.20
C ALA A 47 25.50 -4.04 1.33
N GLN A 48 24.85 -3.04 1.93
CA GLN A 48 24.58 -3.05 3.38
C GLN A 48 23.63 -4.18 3.80
N LEU A 49 22.59 -4.44 3.00
CA LEU A 49 21.64 -5.53 3.26
C LEU A 49 22.29 -6.90 3.03
N ALA A 50 23.13 -7.04 2.00
CA ALA A 50 23.91 -8.25 1.76
C ALA A 50 24.80 -8.60 2.96
N GLY A 51 25.55 -7.62 3.50
CA GLY A 51 26.39 -7.86 4.69
C GLY A 51 25.60 -8.27 5.94
N ARG A 52 24.37 -7.77 6.12
CA ARG A 52 23.47 -8.23 7.19
C ARG A 52 22.96 -9.65 6.95
N ALA A 53 22.60 -9.96 5.71
CA ALA A 53 22.11 -11.27 5.33
C ALA A 53 23.18 -12.35 5.54
N GLU A 54 24.43 -12.07 5.13
CA GLU A 54 25.60 -12.91 5.41
C GLU A 54 25.79 -13.16 6.91
N ALA A 55 25.68 -12.12 7.75
CA ALA A 55 25.77 -12.25 9.20
C ALA A 55 24.63 -13.12 9.79
N SER A 56 23.48 -13.18 9.13
CA SER A 56 22.31 -13.97 9.54
C SER A 56 22.23 -15.36 8.91
N GLY A 57 23.11 -15.70 7.97
CA GLY A 57 23.07 -16.97 7.23
C GLY A 57 21.89 -17.12 6.24
N ILE A 58 21.16 -16.03 5.97
CA ILE A 58 20.02 -16.02 5.06
C ILE A 58 20.49 -15.62 3.65
N PRO A 59 20.17 -16.40 2.60
CA PRO A 59 20.49 -16.00 1.23
C PRO A 59 19.81 -14.68 0.86
N PHE A 60 20.60 -13.72 0.37
CA PHE A 60 20.10 -12.45 -0.15
C PHE A 60 20.13 -12.46 -1.68
N ASP A 61 18.97 -12.26 -2.29
CA ASP A 61 18.80 -12.32 -3.76
C ASP A 61 19.19 -11.02 -4.47
N GLY A 62 19.75 -10.04 -3.74
CA GLY A 62 20.11 -8.75 -4.29
C GLY A 62 18.92 -7.81 -4.52
N SER A 63 17.75 -8.12 -3.96
CA SER A 63 16.53 -7.32 -4.09
C SER A 63 16.02 -6.81 -2.75
N VAL A 64 15.24 -5.73 -2.82
CA VAL A 64 14.62 -5.12 -1.64
C VAL A 64 13.11 -5.08 -1.85
N GLU A 65 12.37 -5.82 -1.03
CA GLU A 65 10.91 -5.88 -1.11
C GLU A 65 10.27 -4.68 -0.39
N TYR A 66 9.35 -4.01 -1.09
CA TYR A 66 8.45 -3.01 -0.54
C TYR A 66 7.02 -3.54 -0.50
N ARG A 67 6.31 -3.28 0.61
CA ARG A 67 4.91 -3.68 0.81
C ARG A 67 4.03 -2.46 0.99
N LEU A 68 2.87 -2.47 0.34
CA LEU A 68 1.88 -1.41 0.43
C LEU A 68 1.28 -1.37 1.84
N GLN A 69 1.33 -0.19 2.45
CA GLN A 69 0.87 0.03 3.82
C GLN A 69 -0.29 1.02 3.89
N ALA A 70 -0.30 2.06 3.05
CA ALA A 70 -1.41 3.00 3.01
C ALA A 70 -1.64 3.57 1.61
N ILE A 71 -2.88 3.99 1.35
CA ILE A 71 -3.29 4.64 0.12
C ILE A 71 -4.12 5.87 0.48
N VAL A 72 -3.76 7.03 -0.04
CA VAL A 72 -4.65 8.19 -0.14
C VAL A 72 -5.43 8.08 -1.44
N VAL A 73 -6.75 8.14 -1.33
CA VAL A 73 -7.70 8.04 -2.43
C VAL A 73 -8.28 9.42 -2.69
N HIS A 74 -8.31 9.83 -3.96
CA HIS A 74 -9.07 11.02 -4.36
C HIS A 74 -10.37 10.59 -5.02
N HIS A 75 -11.47 11.23 -4.64
CA HIS A 75 -12.81 11.06 -5.18
C HIS A 75 -13.25 12.38 -5.82
N GLY A 76 -13.22 12.50 -7.15
CA GLY A 76 -13.62 13.75 -7.79
C GLY A 76 -13.17 13.82 -9.24
N ALA A 77 -13.70 14.79 -9.98
CA ALA A 77 -13.40 14.96 -11.41
C ALA A 77 -12.22 15.90 -11.67
N GLY A 78 -11.82 16.71 -10.69
CA GLY A 78 -10.71 17.66 -10.81
C GLY A 78 -9.94 17.82 -9.50
N LEU A 79 -8.84 18.57 -9.53
CA LEU A 79 -8.01 18.75 -8.32
C LEU A 79 -8.68 19.67 -7.29
N GLY A 80 -9.43 20.67 -7.75
CA GLY A 80 -10.12 21.64 -6.90
C GLY A 80 -11.50 21.21 -6.42
N ASN A 81 -11.94 20.00 -6.79
CA ASN A 81 -13.21 19.45 -6.35
C ASN A 81 -13.07 17.97 -6.01
N GLY A 82 -13.76 17.54 -4.97
CA GLY A 82 -13.75 16.14 -4.58
C GLY A 82 -13.57 15.95 -3.10
N HIS A 83 -13.22 14.73 -2.75
CA HIS A 83 -13.07 14.24 -1.41
C HIS A 83 -11.83 13.36 -1.31
N TYR A 84 -11.12 13.41 -0.19
CA TYR A 84 -9.96 12.57 0.06
C TYR A 84 -10.26 11.61 1.19
N THR A 85 -9.92 10.34 0.99
CA THR A 85 -9.99 9.34 2.05
C THR A 85 -8.68 8.58 2.14
N ALA A 86 -8.48 7.88 3.25
CA ALA A 86 -7.29 7.05 3.46
C ALA A 86 -7.66 5.59 3.71
N LEU A 87 -6.88 4.70 3.12
CA LEU A 87 -6.93 3.27 3.37
C LEU A 87 -5.60 2.88 4.01
N CYS A 88 -5.63 2.38 5.26
CA CYS A 88 -4.42 1.93 5.96
C CYS A 88 -4.51 0.42 6.21
N ARG A 89 -3.49 -0.31 5.78
CA ARG A 89 -3.35 -1.74 6.05
C ARG A 89 -3.20 -1.94 7.56
N THR A 90 -4.01 -2.81 8.13
CA THR A 90 -3.83 -3.24 9.52
C THR A 90 -2.97 -4.48 9.53
N PRO A 91 -2.01 -4.59 10.47
CA PRO A 91 -1.28 -5.83 10.66
C PRO A 91 -2.27 -6.97 10.98
N PRO A 92 -1.92 -8.23 10.64
CA PRO A 92 -2.60 -9.38 11.19
C PRO A 92 -2.67 -9.21 12.72
N ARG A 93 -3.87 -9.30 13.31
CA ARG A 93 -4.00 -9.35 14.78
C ARG A 93 -3.27 -10.59 15.28
N GLU A 94 -2.00 -10.49 15.66
CA GLU A 94 -1.37 -11.57 16.41
C GLU A 94 -2.31 -11.96 17.55
N SER A 95 -2.66 -13.23 17.65
CA SER A 95 -3.53 -13.76 18.68
C SER A 95 -2.81 -13.74 20.03
N LYS A 96 -2.49 -12.55 20.53
CA LYS A 96 -2.31 -12.32 21.96
C LYS A 96 -3.65 -11.85 22.46
N SER A 97 -4.38 -12.82 23.01
CA SER A 97 -5.42 -12.61 24.01
C SER A 97 -4.99 -11.45 24.91
N GLU A 98 -5.57 -10.27 24.73
CA GLU A 98 -5.96 -9.36 25.79
C GLU A 98 -6.66 -8.13 25.20
N VAL A 99 -7.94 -7.99 25.62
CA VAL A 99 -8.71 -6.75 25.72
C VAL A 99 -8.97 -6.00 24.40
N LEU A 100 -10.08 -6.33 23.74
CA LEU A 100 -11.21 -5.40 23.55
C LEU A 100 -12.34 -6.15 22.84
N ALA A 101 -13.49 -6.12 23.51
CA ALA A 101 -14.72 -6.82 23.16
C ALA A 101 -15.31 -6.39 21.79
N GLU A 102 -16.02 -7.35 21.20
CA GLU A 102 -17.15 -7.20 20.28
C GLU A 102 -16.94 -6.39 18.98
N VAL A 103 -16.58 -7.10 17.90
CA VAL A 103 -17.37 -7.05 16.66
C VAL A 103 -17.38 -8.47 16.09
N ASP A 104 -18.57 -9.07 16.02
CA ASP A 104 -18.84 -10.36 15.38
C ASP A 104 -18.59 -10.26 13.87
N VAL A 105 -17.55 -10.94 13.38
CA VAL A 105 -17.17 -11.01 11.95
C VAL A 105 -16.88 -12.47 11.59
N ALA A 106 -17.83 -13.35 11.87
CA ALA A 106 -17.78 -14.75 11.48
C ALA A 106 -18.15 -14.92 9.99
N SER A 107 -17.19 -14.78 9.06
CA SER A 107 -17.18 -15.57 7.79
C SER A 107 -16.13 -15.14 6.75
N TYR A 108 -14.81 -15.00 7.00
CA TYR A 108 -13.91 -14.61 5.90
C TYR A 108 -12.56 -15.32 5.88
N ALA A 109 -12.29 -15.97 4.73
CA ALA A 109 -11.19 -16.87 4.45
C ALA A 109 -9.79 -16.23 4.59
N ALA A 110 -8.87 -17.03 5.14
CA ALA A 110 -7.51 -16.64 5.55
C ALA A 110 -6.48 -16.74 4.41
N ASP A 111 -5.41 -15.94 4.50
CA ASP A 111 -4.16 -16.20 3.79
C ASP A 111 -3.26 -17.14 4.62
N ALA A 112 -2.10 -17.54 4.08
CA ALA A 112 -1.22 -18.60 4.58
C ALA A 112 -0.69 -18.43 6.02
N HIS A 113 -1.05 -17.34 6.72
CA HIS A 113 -0.75 -17.07 8.12
C HIS A 113 -1.98 -16.80 9.00
N GLY A 114 -3.18 -17.16 8.54
CA GLY A 114 -4.34 -17.36 9.40
C GLY A 114 -5.20 -16.13 9.69
N LEU A 115 -4.91 -14.94 9.13
CA LEU A 115 -5.78 -13.77 9.29
C LEU A 115 -5.93 -13.01 7.97
N PRO A 116 -7.16 -12.68 7.53
CA PRO A 116 -7.33 -11.86 6.34
C PRO A 116 -6.69 -10.50 6.58
N THR A 117 -5.77 -10.11 5.70
CA THR A 117 -5.26 -8.73 5.68
C THR A 117 -6.47 -7.79 5.52
N ARG A 118 -6.60 -6.81 6.43
CA ARG A 118 -7.67 -5.80 6.41
C ARG A 118 -7.08 -4.43 6.16
N TYR A 119 -7.91 -3.56 5.58
CA TYR A 119 -7.65 -2.14 5.54
C TYR A 119 -8.66 -1.45 6.47
N MET A 120 -8.24 -0.41 7.17
CA MET A 120 -9.16 0.56 7.76
C MET A 120 -9.34 1.69 6.76
N HIS A 121 -10.60 2.00 6.45
CA HIS A 121 -10.98 3.15 5.65
C HIS A 121 -11.32 4.30 6.58
N PHE A 122 -10.60 5.40 6.42
CA PHE A 122 -10.81 6.68 7.09
C PHE A 122 -11.46 7.64 6.09
N ASP A 123 -12.72 7.94 6.32
CA ASP A 123 -13.57 8.80 5.52
C ASP A 123 -14.11 9.91 6.43
N ASP A 124 -13.27 10.93 6.65
CA ASP A 124 -13.44 11.95 7.70
C ASP A 124 -13.68 11.30 9.08
N ASP A 125 -14.85 11.54 9.67
CA ASP A 125 -15.26 11.02 10.96
C ASP A 125 -15.75 9.55 10.88
N ALA A 126 -15.99 9.04 9.67
CA ALA A 126 -16.42 7.67 9.46
C ALA A 126 -15.22 6.74 9.27
N VAL A 127 -15.02 5.83 10.22
CA VAL A 127 -13.93 4.85 10.21
C VAL A 127 -14.49 3.45 10.21
N TYR A 128 -14.13 2.64 9.21
CA TYR A 128 -14.66 1.28 9.08
C TYR A 128 -13.67 0.31 8.40
N PRO A 129 -13.74 -0.99 8.73
CA PRO A 129 -12.89 -1.99 8.11
C PRO A 129 -13.35 -2.32 6.68
N LEU A 130 -12.38 -2.61 5.81
CA LEU A 130 -12.55 -3.13 4.47
C LEU A 130 -11.71 -4.39 4.27
N ARG A 131 -12.26 -5.33 3.49
CA ARG A 131 -11.47 -6.45 2.98
C ARG A 131 -10.46 -5.93 1.98
N GLU A 132 -9.26 -6.51 1.94
CA GLU A 132 -8.21 -6.10 1.01
C GLU A 132 -8.68 -6.05 -0.45
N LYS A 133 -9.43 -7.06 -0.91
CA LYS A 133 -9.98 -7.08 -2.27
C LYS A 133 -10.84 -5.84 -2.56
N ASP A 134 -11.73 -5.49 -1.62
CA ASP A 134 -12.64 -4.36 -1.79
C ASP A 134 -11.88 -3.03 -1.74
N ALA A 135 -10.90 -2.90 -0.84
CA ALA A 135 -10.01 -1.75 -0.74
C ALA A 135 -9.25 -1.51 -2.07
N LEU A 136 -8.62 -2.55 -2.63
CA LEU A 136 -7.85 -2.45 -3.86
C LEU A 136 -8.72 -2.20 -5.10
N GLN A 137 -9.91 -2.80 -5.15
CA GLN A 137 -10.86 -2.54 -6.24
C GLN A 137 -11.35 -1.08 -6.23
N ARG A 138 -11.54 -0.49 -5.05
CA ARG A 138 -12.02 0.89 -4.88
C ARG A 138 -11.02 1.95 -5.37
N VAL A 139 -9.72 1.64 -5.35
CA VAL A 139 -8.65 2.57 -5.75
C VAL A 139 -8.16 2.40 -7.18
N ALA A 140 -8.63 1.37 -7.88
CA ALA A 140 -8.14 1.03 -9.22
C ALA A 140 -8.63 1.99 -10.33
N GLY A 141 -9.60 2.87 -10.03
CA GLY A 141 -10.08 3.88 -11.00
C GLY A 141 -11.20 3.41 -11.93
N ALA A 142 -11.82 2.25 -11.70
CA ALA A 142 -12.89 1.70 -12.55
C ALA A 142 -14.19 1.36 -11.80
N HIS A 143 -14.40 1.88 -10.59
CA HIS A 143 -15.59 1.48 -9.84
C HIS A 143 -16.86 2.09 -10.45
N TRP A 144 -17.80 1.23 -10.85
CA TRP A 144 -19.06 1.56 -11.52
C TRP A 144 -19.97 2.50 -10.72
N LEU A 145 -19.86 2.52 -9.38
CA LEU A 145 -20.60 3.46 -8.50
C LEU A 145 -19.90 4.82 -8.30
N SER A 146 -18.61 4.94 -8.63
CA SER A 146 -17.88 6.21 -8.54
C SER A 146 -16.64 6.14 -9.45
N PRO A 147 -16.79 6.42 -10.76
CA PRO A 147 -15.68 6.41 -11.72
C PRO A 147 -14.59 7.44 -11.37
N ALA A 148 -14.85 8.29 -10.38
CA ALA A 148 -13.97 9.34 -9.90
C ALA A 148 -13.06 8.92 -8.72
N SER A 149 -13.12 7.69 -8.22
CA SER A 149 -12.30 7.22 -7.10
C SER A 149 -11.02 6.52 -7.57
N SER A 150 -9.84 7.01 -7.18
CA SER A 150 -8.58 6.34 -7.53
C SER A 150 -7.46 6.63 -6.55
N ALA A 151 -6.47 5.73 -6.49
CA ALA A 151 -5.22 5.97 -5.77
C ALA A 151 -4.57 7.28 -6.24
N TYR A 152 -4.18 8.10 -5.27
CA TYR A 152 -3.50 9.37 -5.48
C TYR A 152 -2.09 9.35 -4.89
N ILE A 153 -1.95 8.91 -3.64
CA ILE A 153 -0.65 8.68 -3.00
C ILE A 153 -0.65 7.27 -2.42
N MET A 154 0.46 6.56 -2.57
CA MET A 154 0.64 5.24 -1.98
C MET A 154 1.90 5.26 -1.11
N LEU A 155 1.81 4.69 0.08
CA LEU A 155 2.92 4.49 0.99
C LEU A 155 3.31 3.02 0.97
N TYR A 156 4.56 2.78 0.60
CA TYR A 156 5.19 1.49 0.69
C TYR A 156 6.25 1.49 1.79
N VAL A 157 6.30 0.41 2.57
CA VAL A 157 7.29 0.20 3.63
C VAL A 157 8.21 -0.93 3.19
N ARG A 158 9.51 -0.73 3.39
CA ARG A 158 10.53 -1.72 3.09
C ARG A 158 10.40 -2.90 4.07
N SER A 159 10.46 -4.13 3.58
CA SER A 159 10.07 -5.31 4.37
C SER A 159 11.05 -5.68 5.48
N ASP A 160 12.29 -5.16 5.43
CA ASP A 160 13.31 -5.33 6.47
C ASP A 160 13.17 -4.36 7.66
N VAL A 161 12.25 -3.39 7.57
CA VAL A 161 11.95 -2.44 8.67
C VAL A 161 10.49 -2.50 9.14
N ALA A 162 9.66 -3.30 8.49
CA ALA A 162 8.25 -3.46 8.79
C ALA A 162 7.99 -4.53 9.86
#